data_AF-A0A914EXY7-F1
#
_entry.id   AF-A0A914EXY7-F1
#
_cell.length_a   1.000
_cell.length_b   1.000
_cell.length_c   1.000
_cell.angle_alpha   90.00
_cell.angle_beta   90.00
_cell.angle_gamma   90.00
#
_symmetry.space_group_name_H-M   'P 1'
#
loop_
_entity.id
_entity.type
_entity.pdbx_description
1 polymer ?
#
loop_
_entity_poly.entity_id
_entity_poly.type
_entity_poly.pdbx_seq_one_letter_code
_entity_poly.pdbx_strand_id
1 'polypeptide(L)'
;MEGKLDTKNICLGDCKYICAQAPNDASINDFWRMLLQEKVKQIIMLCKTVKNGKPKCAQYWPLTVGDTKQYGTVSVTNLKIATPEKEHVFESSVLQVSVGAETYQIIQHRWINWPDFGVPDSGMGMLRLLRIVRDSKKVLIHCSAGVGRTGTVMAVEVCLRNLLEGKDVSPIEVLKDL
;
A
#
# COMPACT_ATOMS: atom_id res chain seq x y z
N MET A 1 -1.99 18.47 -16.65
CA MET A 1 -2.95 18.25 -15.55
C MET A 1 -2.15 18.20 -14.27
N GLU A 2 -2.27 19.22 -13.44
CA GLU A 2 -1.62 19.32 -12.14
C GLU A 2 -2.08 18.16 -11.27
N GLY A 3 -1.18 17.19 -11.06
CA GLY A 3 -1.49 15.86 -10.56
C GLY A 3 -1.61 15.81 -9.04
N LYS A 4 -2.71 16.33 -8.49
CA LYS A 4 -3.04 16.15 -7.08
C LYS A 4 -3.17 14.65 -6.79
N LEU A 5 -2.55 14.19 -5.70
CA LEU A 5 -2.72 12.83 -5.19
C LEU A 5 -4.10 12.68 -4.58
N ASP A 6 -4.96 11.90 -5.24
CA ASP A 6 -6.27 11.57 -4.69
C ASP A 6 -6.12 10.52 -3.59
N THR A 7 -6.68 10.86 -2.42
CA THR A 7 -6.63 10.02 -1.22
C THR A 7 -7.93 10.04 -0.45
N LYS A 8 -8.26 8.93 0.21
CA LYS A 8 -9.35 8.80 1.17
C LYS A 8 -8.82 8.20 2.47
N ASN A 9 -9.10 8.85 3.59
CA ASN A 9 -8.77 8.35 4.91
C ASN A 9 -9.92 7.49 5.44
N ILE A 10 -9.60 6.32 5.99
CA ILE A 10 -10.57 5.40 6.60
C ILE A 10 -10.03 4.96 7.96
N CYS A 11 -10.85 5.11 9.00
CA CYS A 11 -10.48 4.70 10.35
C CYS A 11 -11.30 3.48 10.74
N LEU A 12 -10.63 2.38 11.08
CA LEU A 12 -11.24 1.16 11.62
C LEU A 12 -10.68 0.90 13.01
N GLY A 13 -11.45 1.25 14.03
CA GLY A 13 -10.98 1.29 15.41
C GLY A 13 -9.78 2.25 15.55
N ASP A 14 -8.67 1.71 16.05
CA ASP A 14 -7.40 2.44 16.23
C ASP A 14 -6.49 2.44 14.99
N CYS A 15 -6.89 1.76 13.91
CA CYS A 15 -6.13 1.68 12.67
C CYS A 15 -6.63 2.70 11.66
N LYS A 16 -5.71 3.52 11.15
CA LYS A 16 -5.93 4.51 10.09
C LYS A 16 -5.35 3.99 8.77
N TYR A 17 -6.21 3.92 7.77
CA TYR A 17 -5.89 3.56 6.40
C TYR A 17 -5.94 4.80 5.50
N ILE A 18 -4.99 4.90 4.58
CA ILE A 18 -4.99 5.88 3.49
C ILE A 18 -5.12 5.11 2.20
N CYS A 19 -6.28 5.19 1.56
CA CYS A 19 -6.49 4.70 0.21
C CYS A 19 -6.02 5.77 -0.77
N ALA A 20 -5.08 5.44 -1.66
CA ALA A 20 -4.48 6.41 -2.57
C ALA A 20 -4.38 5.87 -4.01
N GLN A 21 -4.32 6.79 -4.98
CA GLN A 21 -3.80 6.47 -6.31
C GLN A 21 -2.28 6.25 -6.27
N ALA A 22 -1.73 5.56 -7.27
CA ALA A 22 -0.30 5.45 -7.42
C ALA A 22 0.33 6.83 -7.75
N PRO A 23 1.53 7.13 -7.22
CA PRO A 23 2.26 8.30 -7.66
C PRO A 23 2.67 8.18 -9.13
N ASN A 24 2.75 9.32 -9.81
CA ASN A 24 3.43 9.48 -11.09
C ASN A 24 4.67 10.37 -10.89
N ASP A 25 5.45 10.62 -11.94
CA ASP A 25 6.70 11.38 -11.83
C ASP A 25 6.49 12.81 -11.31
N ALA A 26 5.32 13.41 -11.54
CA ALA A 26 4.99 14.74 -11.04
C ALA A 26 4.55 14.72 -9.56
N SER A 27 3.96 13.64 -9.07
CA SER A 27 3.40 13.53 -7.72
C SER A 27 4.21 12.68 -6.74
N ILE A 28 5.31 12.07 -7.18
CA ILE A 28 6.15 11.17 -6.37
C ILE A 28 6.73 11.84 -5.11
N ASN A 29 7.09 13.12 -5.20
CA ASN A 29 7.61 13.86 -4.05
C ASN A 29 6.49 14.16 -3.04
N ASP A 30 5.29 14.49 -3.52
CA ASP A 30 4.12 14.72 -2.67
C ASP A 30 3.65 13.43 -2.00
N PHE A 31 3.78 12.30 -2.70
CA PHE A 31 3.53 10.98 -2.12
C PHE A 31 4.43 10.72 -0.91
N TRP A 32 5.73 10.96 -1.04
CA TRP A 32 6.67 10.82 0.07
C TRP A 32 6.40 11.81 1.21
N ARG A 33 6.08 13.08 0.91
CA ARG A 33 5.67 14.06 1.93
C ARG A 33 4.45 13.59 2.71
N MET A 34 3.42 13.10 2.02
CA MET A 34 2.22 12.57 2.65
C MET A 34 2.53 11.36 3.53
N LEU A 35 3.33 10.39 3.07
CA LEU A 35 3.71 9.22 3.87
C LEU A 35 4.36 9.62 5.20
N LEU A 36 5.24 10.62 5.17
CA LEU A 36 5.93 11.13 6.36
C LEU A 36 4.99 11.93 7.27
N GLN A 37 4.21 12.86 6.71
CA GLN A 37 3.25 13.68 7.45
C GLN A 37 2.22 12.81 8.19
N GLU A 38 1.71 11.78 7.52
CA GLU A 38 0.74 10.85 8.09
C GLU A 38 1.36 9.74 8.94
N LYS A 39 2.70 9.75 9.06
CA LYS A 39 3.49 8.79 9.84
C LYS A 39 3.19 7.34 9.44
N VAL A 40 3.04 7.10 8.13
CA VAL A 40 2.77 5.76 7.58
C VAL A 40 3.90 4.81 7.96
N LYS A 41 3.53 3.61 8.40
CA LYS A 41 4.46 2.55 8.79
C LYS A 41 4.46 1.38 7.81
N GLN A 42 3.32 1.15 7.16
CA GLN A 42 3.11 0.05 6.23
C GLN A 42 2.52 0.56 4.92
N ILE A 43 3.02 0.08 3.80
CA ILE A 43 2.47 0.35 2.46
C ILE A 43 2.03 -0.97 1.85
N ILE A 44 0.79 -1.05 1.38
CA ILE A 44 0.30 -2.12 0.51
C ILE A 44 0.20 -1.58 -0.92
N MET A 45 1.08 -2.07 -1.80
CA MET A 45 1.11 -1.74 -3.22
C MET A 45 0.50 -2.87 -4.04
N LEU A 46 -0.60 -2.59 -4.72
CA LEU A 46 -1.42 -3.57 -5.43
C LEU A 46 -1.32 -3.46 -6.96
N CYS A 47 -0.31 -2.78 -7.50
CA CYS A 47 -0.13 -2.65 -8.95
C CYS A 47 1.33 -2.74 -9.36
N LYS A 48 1.57 -3.05 -10.63
CA LYS A 48 2.89 -2.95 -11.26
C LYS A 48 3.19 -1.50 -11.65
N THR A 49 4.46 -1.15 -11.82
CA THR A 49 4.88 0.17 -12.31
C THR A 49 4.50 0.39 -13.77
N VAL A 50 4.55 -0.68 -14.57
CA VAL A 50 4.16 -0.68 -15.99
C VAL A 50 3.13 -1.79 -16.24
N LYS A 51 2.12 -1.48 -17.05
CA LYS A 51 1.10 -2.43 -17.52
C LYS A 51 0.84 -2.21 -19.01
N ASN A 52 1.01 -3.25 -19.83
CA ASN A 52 0.83 -3.21 -21.29
C ASN A 52 1.59 -2.02 -21.92
N GLY A 53 2.84 -1.80 -21.51
CA GLY A 53 3.69 -0.69 -21.97
C GLY A 53 3.32 0.69 -21.44
N LYS A 54 2.24 0.83 -20.66
CA LYS A 54 1.80 2.11 -20.09
C LYS A 54 2.25 2.24 -18.63
N PRO A 55 2.82 3.38 -18.21
CA PRO A 55 3.13 3.64 -16.82
C PRO A 55 1.83 3.68 -15.99
N LYS A 56 1.86 3.03 -14.83
CA LYS A 56 0.74 2.94 -13.87
C LYS A 56 1.11 3.40 -12.47
N CYS A 57 2.39 3.33 -12.12
CA CYS A 57 2.95 3.79 -10.87
C CYS A 57 4.42 4.13 -11.10
N ALA A 58 4.86 5.30 -10.64
CA ALA A 58 6.27 5.65 -10.63
C ALA A 58 7.05 4.72 -9.68
N GLN A 59 8.33 4.51 -9.99
CA GLN A 59 9.23 3.68 -9.18
C GLN A 59 9.71 4.48 -7.97
N TYR A 60 8.87 4.55 -6.93
CA TYR A 60 9.11 5.39 -5.75
C TYR A 60 9.97 4.76 -4.66
N TRP A 61 10.54 3.58 -4.90
CA TRP A 61 11.49 2.93 -3.98
C TRP A 61 12.70 2.34 -4.75
N PRO A 62 13.83 2.04 -4.08
CA PRO A 62 14.94 1.28 -4.66
C PRO A 62 14.60 -0.21 -4.81
N LEU A 63 14.95 -0.81 -5.95
CA LEU A 63 14.61 -2.19 -6.25
C LEU A 63 15.56 -3.22 -5.61
N THR A 64 16.83 -2.84 -5.40
CA THR A 64 17.86 -3.75 -4.88
C THR A 64 18.14 -3.44 -3.42
N VAL A 65 18.43 -4.47 -2.63
CA VAL A 65 18.91 -4.31 -1.25
C VAL A 65 20.25 -3.56 -1.27
N GLY A 66 20.40 -2.55 -0.43
CA GLY A 66 21.55 -1.65 -0.35
C GLY A 66 21.42 -0.40 -1.23
N ASP A 67 20.57 -0.42 -2.26
CA ASP A 67 20.40 0.74 -3.13
C ASP A 67 19.66 1.86 -2.40
N THR A 68 20.07 3.08 -2.72
CA THR A 68 19.44 4.31 -2.24
C THR A 68 18.93 5.13 -3.42
N LYS A 69 17.73 5.69 -3.29
CA LYS A 69 17.14 6.63 -4.26
C LYS A 69 16.66 7.89 -3.57
N GLN A 70 16.80 9.02 -4.27
CA GLN A 70 16.41 10.33 -3.78
C GLN A 70 15.14 10.84 -4.47
N TYR A 71 14.21 11.37 -3.68
CA TYR A 71 12.92 11.93 -4.09
C TYR A 71 12.77 13.32 -3.45
N GLY A 72 13.30 14.34 -4.13
CA GLY A 72 13.44 15.67 -3.56
C GLY A 72 14.37 15.65 -2.34
N THR A 73 13.84 16.03 -1.17
CA THR A 73 14.59 16.02 0.10
C THR A 73 14.56 14.67 0.82
N VAL A 74 13.83 13.69 0.30
CA VAL A 74 13.67 12.37 0.90
C VAL A 74 14.66 11.39 0.27
N SER A 75 15.48 10.75 1.11
CA SER A 75 16.35 9.64 0.72
C SER A 75 15.72 8.33 1.17
N VAL A 76 15.67 7.33 0.29
CA VAL A 76 15.07 6.02 0.58
C VAL A 76 16.08 4.93 0.27
N THR A 77 16.43 4.12 1.25
CA THR A 77 17.32 2.97 1.12
C THR A 77 16.54 1.68 1.34
N ASN A 78 16.73 0.69 0.47
CA ASN A 78 16.10 -0.61 0.64
C ASN A 78 17.03 -1.50 1.47
N LEU A 79 16.65 -1.78 2.71
CA LEU A 79 17.49 -2.53 3.66
C LEU A 79 17.33 -4.04 3.53
N LYS A 80 16.17 -4.50 3.08
CA LYS A 80 15.84 -5.93 3.04
C LYS A 80 14.68 -6.18 2.11
N ILE A 81 14.73 -7.30 1.39
CA ILE A 81 13.62 -7.86 0.65
C ILE A 81 13.34 -9.27 1.17
N ALA A 82 12.07 -9.61 1.39
CA ALA A 82 11.64 -10.93 1.84
C ALA A 82 10.29 -11.32 1.25
N THR A 83 10.15 -12.59 0.88
CA THR A 83 8.90 -13.20 0.43
C THR A 83 8.47 -14.27 1.42
N PRO A 84 7.20 -14.31 1.87
CA PRO A 84 6.75 -15.37 2.76
C PRO A 84 6.90 -16.77 2.14
N GLU A 85 7.50 -17.71 2.87
CA GLU A 85 7.80 -19.07 2.37
C GLU A 85 6.56 -19.84 1.90
N LYS A 86 5.41 -19.61 2.54
CA LYS A 86 4.15 -20.31 2.27
C LYS A 86 3.21 -19.52 1.36
N GLU A 87 3.60 -18.34 0.91
CA GLU A 87 2.74 -17.42 0.19
C GLU A 87 3.59 -16.48 -0.71
N HIS A 88 3.70 -16.83 -1.98
CA HIS A 88 4.50 -16.09 -2.96
C HIS A 88 3.70 -15.03 -3.74
N VAL A 89 2.57 -14.55 -3.21
CA VAL A 89 1.73 -13.54 -3.88
C VAL A 89 2.18 -12.10 -3.61
N PHE A 90 3.00 -11.88 -2.58
CA PHE A 90 3.56 -10.56 -2.28
C PHE A 90 5.00 -10.65 -1.76
N GLU A 91 5.75 -9.57 -1.99
CA GLU A 91 7.11 -9.37 -1.50
C GLU A 91 7.13 -8.18 -0.54
N SER A 92 7.92 -8.25 0.52
CA SER A 92 8.04 -7.20 1.54
C SER A 92 9.44 -6.57 1.49
N SER A 93 9.51 -5.26 1.34
CA SER A 93 10.74 -4.48 1.42
C SER A 93 10.77 -3.65 2.70
N VAL A 94 11.89 -3.68 3.43
CA VAL A 94 12.15 -2.77 4.56
C VAL A 94 12.85 -1.54 4.01
N LEU A 95 12.19 -0.39 4.07
CA LEU A 95 12.70 0.88 3.55
C LEU A 95 13.13 1.77 4.71
N GLN A 96 14.39 2.18 4.71
CA GLN A 96 14.86 3.29 5.53
C GLN A 96 14.60 4.59 4.77
N VAL A 97 13.93 5.54 5.41
CA VAL A 97 13.54 6.81 4.82
C VAL A 97 14.16 7.92 5.65
N SER A 98 15.01 8.75 5.05
CA SER A 98 15.74 9.81 5.74
C SER A 98 15.39 11.18 5.14
N VAL A 99 15.13 12.17 6.01
CA VAL A 99 14.87 13.57 5.64
C VAL A 99 15.60 14.47 6.63
N GLY A 100 16.59 15.21 6.16
CA GLY A 100 17.48 15.98 7.04
C GLY A 100 18.17 15.06 8.05
N ALA A 101 18.00 15.32 9.34
CA ALA A 101 18.54 14.49 10.43
C ALA A 101 17.60 13.36 10.87
N GLU A 102 16.35 13.35 10.41
CA GLU A 102 15.36 12.35 10.82
C GLU A 102 15.44 11.10 9.96
N THR A 103 15.25 9.94 10.59
CA THR A 103 15.18 8.64 9.90
C THR A 103 13.98 7.85 10.39
N TYR A 104 13.28 7.26 9.43
CA TYR A 104 12.07 6.48 9.61
C TYR A 104 12.23 5.12 8.94
N GLN A 105 11.47 4.14 9.40
CA GLN A 105 11.37 2.85 8.73
C GLN A 105 9.93 2.63 8.27
N ILE A 106 9.78 2.30 6.99
CA ILE A 106 8.50 1.93 6.37
C ILE A 106 8.67 0.56 5.74
N ILE A 107 7.71 -0.33 5.96
CA ILE A 107 7.69 -1.63 5.31
C ILE A 107 6.70 -1.57 4.14
N GLN A 108 7.16 -1.91 2.95
CA GLN A 108 6.35 -1.93 1.74
C GLN A 108 6.06 -3.38 1.33
N HIS A 109 4.80 -3.74 1.26
CA HIS A 109 4.32 -5.01 0.75
C HIS A 109 3.79 -4.83 -0.67
N ARG A 110 4.48 -5.41 -1.65
CA ARG A 110 4.11 -5.35 -3.06
C ARG A 110 3.45 -6.65 -3.48
N TRP A 111 2.20 -6.60 -3.90
CA TRP A 111 1.54 -7.75 -4.49
C TRP A 111 2.09 -7.99 -5.91
N ILE A 112 2.71 -9.14 -6.15
CA ILE A 112 3.49 -9.39 -7.37
C ILE A 112 2.68 -10.02 -8.51
N ASN A 113 1.62 -10.76 -8.20
CA ASN A 113 0.87 -11.55 -9.18
C ASN A 113 -0.64 -11.27 -9.24
N TRP A 114 -1.13 -10.12 -8.75
CA TRP A 114 -2.55 -9.78 -8.88
C TRP A 114 -2.86 -9.54 -10.36
N PRO A 115 -3.73 -10.35 -11.00
CA PRO A 115 -3.95 -10.28 -12.42
C PRO A 115 -4.60 -8.96 -12.84
N ASP A 116 -4.31 -8.58 -14.08
CA ASP A 116 -4.75 -7.32 -14.65
C ASP A 116 -6.23 -7.25 -14.99
N PHE A 117 -6.82 -8.40 -15.24
CA PHE A 117 -8.25 -8.65 -15.34
C PHE A 117 -8.56 -9.79 -14.38
N GLY A 118 -9.53 -9.59 -13.47
CA GLY A 118 -9.92 -10.57 -12.47
C GLY A 118 -9.32 -10.36 -11.07
N VAL A 119 -9.24 -11.44 -10.32
CA VAL A 119 -8.88 -11.49 -8.89
C VAL A 119 -7.79 -12.54 -8.65
N PRO A 120 -7.08 -12.50 -7.51
CA PRO A 120 -6.16 -13.58 -7.15
C PRO A 120 -6.90 -14.91 -7.01
N ASP A 121 -6.22 -16.02 -7.35
CA ASP A 121 -6.80 -17.38 -7.29
C ASP A 121 -7.18 -17.81 -5.86
N SER A 122 -6.58 -17.17 -4.85
CA SER A 122 -6.86 -17.42 -3.44
C SER A 122 -6.87 -16.13 -2.63
N GLY A 123 -7.83 -16.03 -1.70
CA GLY A 123 -7.93 -14.92 -0.74
C GLY A 123 -6.90 -14.98 0.38
N MET A 124 -6.17 -16.10 0.56
CA MET A 124 -5.26 -16.30 1.69
C MET A 124 -4.13 -15.28 1.75
N GLY A 125 -3.55 -14.91 0.60
CA GLY A 125 -2.52 -13.87 0.53
C GLY A 125 -2.99 -12.54 1.08
N MET A 126 -4.24 -12.16 0.78
CA MET A 126 -4.85 -10.92 1.25
C MET A 126 -5.11 -10.96 2.74
N LEU A 127 -5.65 -12.06 3.26
CA LEU A 127 -5.88 -12.24 4.69
C LEU A 127 -4.58 -12.21 5.49
N ARG A 128 -3.52 -12.84 4.99
CA ARG A 128 -2.17 -12.80 5.60
C ARG A 128 -1.61 -11.38 5.59
N LEU A 129 -1.70 -10.68 4.46
CA LEU A 129 -1.20 -9.32 4.33
C LEU A 129 -1.93 -8.37 5.28
N LEU A 130 -3.26 -8.44 5.34
CA LEU A 130 -4.07 -7.65 6.27
C LEU A 130 -3.70 -7.94 7.73
N ARG A 131 -3.50 -9.22 8.08
CA ARG A 131 -3.01 -9.60 9.41
C ARG A 131 -1.66 -8.97 9.74
N ILE A 132 -0.70 -8.95 8.80
CA ILE A 132 0.63 -8.36 9.01
C ILE A 132 0.54 -6.86 9.27
N VAL A 133 -0.28 -6.12 8.51
CA VAL A 133 -0.27 -4.65 8.58
C VAL A 133 -1.09 -4.08 9.74
N ARG A 134 -2.05 -4.84 10.29
CA ARG A 134 -2.93 -4.37 11.37
C ARG A 134 -2.17 -3.87 12.60
N ASP A 135 -1.07 -4.54 12.97
CA ASP A 135 -0.29 -4.18 14.16
C ASP A 135 0.33 -2.78 14.06
N SER A 136 0.48 -2.24 12.84
CA SER A 136 1.15 -0.96 12.60
C SER A 136 0.27 0.28 12.76
N LYS A 137 -1.06 0.11 12.76
CA LYS A 137 -2.09 1.16 12.85
C LYS A 137 -2.08 2.29 11.80
N LYS A 138 -1.02 2.46 11.00
CA LYS A 138 -0.86 3.52 9.99
C LYS A 138 -0.46 2.90 8.66
N VAL A 139 -1.48 2.59 7.85
CA VAL A 139 -1.32 1.81 6.62
C VAL A 139 -1.73 2.65 5.41
N LEU A 140 -0.91 2.70 4.38
CA LEU A 140 -1.31 3.19 3.07
C LEU A 140 -1.61 2.00 2.16
N ILE A 141 -2.73 2.04 1.44
CA ILE A 141 -3.09 1.06 0.43
C ILE A 141 -3.26 1.80 -0.90
N HIS A 142 -2.53 1.37 -1.92
CA HIS A 142 -2.69 1.95 -3.25
C HIS A 142 -2.69 0.88 -4.34
N CYS A 143 -3.36 1.20 -5.44
CA CYS A 143 -3.23 0.50 -6.72
C CYS A 143 -2.89 1.54 -7.78
N SER A 144 -3.37 1.41 -9.02
CA SER A 144 -3.11 2.44 -10.05
C SER A 144 -3.97 3.69 -9.81
N ALA A 145 -5.30 3.56 -9.84
CA ALA A 145 -6.23 4.68 -9.62
C ALA A 145 -6.71 4.81 -8.17
N GLY A 146 -6.32 3.89 -7.28
CA GLY A 146 -6.74 3.90 -5.88
C GLY A 146 -8.18 3.43 -5.61
N VAL A 147 -8.88 2.89 -6.61
CA VAL A 147 -10.30 2.50 -6.49
C VAL A 147 -10.49 0.98 -6.50
N GLY A 148 -10.15 0.29 -7.59
CA GLY A 148 -10.49 -1.13 -7.78
C GLY A 148 -9.87 -2.09 -6.74
N ARG A 149 -8.60 -2.44 -6.90
CA ARG A 149 -7.92 -3.38 -5.98
C ARG A 149 -7.82 -2.84 -4.56
N THR A 150 -7.61 -1.52 -4.44
CA THR A 150 -7.60 -0.80 -3.15
C THR A 150 -8.92 -0.97 -2.42
N GLY A 151 -10.05 -0.69 -3.09
CA GLY A 151 -11.39 -0.86 -2.55
C GLY A 151 -11.70 -2.30 -2.21
N THR A 152 -11.27 -3.27 -3.03
CA THR A 152 -11.41 -4.71 -2.71
C THR A 152 -10.70 -5.06 -1.40
N VAL A 153 -9.43 -4.69 -1.24
CA VAL A 153 -8.68 -4.99 -0.01
C VAL A 153 -9.30 -4.28 1.20
N MET A 154 -9.72 -3.02 1.03
CA MET A 154 -10.35 -2.26 2.11
C MET A 154 -11.71 -2.85 2.52
N ALA A 155 -12.55 -3.24 1.56
CA ALA A 155 -13.82 -3.89 1.83
C ALA A 155 -13.64 -5.21 2.59
N VAL A 156 -12.64 -6.02 2.22
CA VAL A 156 -12.31 -7.26 2.94
C VAL A 156 -11.87 -6.96 4.37
N GLU A 157 -11.05 -5.93 4.61
CA GLU A 157 -10.65 -5.56 5.97
C GLU A 157 -11.84 -5.07 6.81
N VAL A 158 -12.75 -4.26 6.26
CA VAL A 158 -13.97 -3.82 6.98
C VAL A 158 -14.84 -5.03 7.33
N CYS A 159 -15.12 -5.90 6.35
CA CYS A 159 -15.88 -7.12 6.57
C CYS A 159 -15.24 -8.01 7.64
N LEU A 160 -13.92 -8.17 7.60
CA LEU A 160 -13.18 -8.99 8.56
C LEU A 160 -13.17 -8.38 9.95
N ARG A 161 -13.07 -7.06 10.09
CA ARG A 161 -13.21 -6.36 11.37
C ARG A 161 -14.60 -6.57 11.97
N ASN A 162 -15.65 -6.35 11.17
CA ASN A 162 -17.02 -6.57 11.61
C ASN A 162 -17.22 -8.01 12.09
N LEU A 163 -16.72 -8.99 11.34
CA LEU A 163 -16.80 -10.40 11.73
C LEU A 163 -16.05 -10.70 13.04
N LEU A 164 -14.84 -10.18 13.21
CA LEU A 164 -14.03 -10.37 14.41
C LEU A 164 -14.64 -9.68 15.65
N GLU A 165 -15.43 -8.63 15.44
CA GLU A 165 -16.19 -7.92 16.48
C GLU A 165 -17.58 -8.53 16.72
N GLY A 166 -17.94 -9.63 16.04
CA GLY A 166 -19.24 -10.29 16.17
C GLY A 166 -20.41 -9.51 15.57
N LYS A 167 -20.13 -8.56 14.66
CA LYS A 167 -21.14 -7.78 13.93
C LYS A 167 -21.56 -8.52 12.67
N ASP A 168 -22.79 -8.26 12.23
CA ASP A 168 -23.26 -8.71 10.92
C ASP A 168 -22.43 -8.09 9.78
N VAL A 169 -22.20 -8.88 8.74
CA VAL A 169 -21.39 -8.49 7.58
C VAL A 169 -22.25 -8.48 6.33
N SER A 170 -22.41 -7.29 5.75
CA SER A 170 -22.97 -7.12 4.40
C SER A 170 -21.91 -6.47 3.50
N PRO A 171 -21.30 -7.23 2.56
CA PRO A 171 -20.35 -6.66 1.61
C PRO A 171 -20.94 -5.52 0.77
N ILE A 172 -22.23 -5.57 0.47
CA ILE A 172 -22.92 -4.54 -0.32
C ILE A 172 -22.98 -3.22 0.46
N GLU A 173 -23.34 -3.26 1.74
CA GLU A 173 -23.38 -2.04 2.57
C GLU A 173 -21.97 -1.48 2.78
N VAL A 174 -20.98 -2.33 3.05
CA VAL A 174 -19.57 -1.91 3.15
C VAL A 174 -19.11 -1.17 1.89
N LEU A 175 -19.46 -1.66 0.71
CA LEU A 175 -19.07 -1.03 -0.56
C LEU A 175 -19.76 0.32 -0.80
N LYS A 176 -20.93 0.58 -0.22
CA LYS A 176 -21.61 1.88 -0.33
C LYS A 176 -20.92 2.97 0.50
N ASP A 177 -20.26 2.59 1.59
CA ASP A 177 -19.59 3.51 2.51
C ASP A 177 -18.13 3.83 2.09
N LEU A 178 -17.55 3.01 1.20
CA LEU A 178 -16.19 3.15 0.67
C LEU A 178 -16.09 4.07 -0.54
#